data_AF-A0A3N5VWP0-F1
#
_entry.id   AF-A0A3N5VWP0-F1
#
_cell.length_a   1.000
_cell.length_b   1.000
_cell.length_c   1.000
_cell.angle_alpha   90.00
_cell.angle_beta   90.00
_cell.angle_gamma   90.00
#
_symmetry.space_group_name_H-M   'P 1'
#
loop_
_entity.id
_entity.type
_entity.pdbx_description
1 polymer ?
#
loop_
_entity_poly.entity_id
_entity_poly.type
_entity_poly.pdbx_seq_one_letter_code
_entity_poly.pdbx_strand_id
1 'polypeptide(L)'
;MKEPQKPVPADPVAFAAAGGLKLRLYQQDVARAIVDSVLQRRGLSFVVMFPRQSGKNELQAQVEACLLALLAGEDAEIIKVSPTWRPQSINAMRRLQRVLERNPYTAGQWTKENGYIFRLGRARIF
;
A
#
# COMPACT_ATOMS: atom_id res chain seq x y z
N MET A 1 19.56 21.47 -0.86
CA MET A 1 19.86 20.17 -1.49
C MET A 1 18.87 19.17 -0.93
N LYS A 2 18.06 18.50 -1.74
CA LYS A 2 17.20 17.40 -1.24
C LYS A 2 18.10 16.22 -0.92
N GLU A 3 18.02 15.66 0.29
CA GLU A 3 18.71 14.42 0.62
C GLU A 3 18.39 13.33 -0.41
N PRO A 4 19.35 12.48 -0.80
CA PRO A 4 19.08 11.37 -1.68
C PRO A 4 18.06 10.45 -1.02
N GLN A 5 16.89 10.36 -1.64
CA GLN A 5 15.79 9.51 -1.22
C GLN A 5 16.26 8.06 -1.11
N LYS A 6 16.21 7.47 0.09
CA LYS A 6 16.54 6.06 0.28
C LYS A 6 15.65 5.20 -0.64
N PRO A 7 16.21 4.24 -1.40
CA PRO A 7 15.44 3.43 -2.33
C PRO A 7 14.36 2.64 -1.57
N VAL A 8 13.13 2.68 -2.08
CA VAL A 8 12.00 1.93 -1.53
C VAL A 8 12.25 0.44 -1.77
N PRO A 9 12.15 -0.44 -0.74
CA PRO A 9 12.35 -1.86 -0.92
C PRO A 9 11.23 -2.47 -1.77
N ALA A 10 11.61 -3.24 -2.79
CA ALA A 10 10.66 -3.96 -3.64
C ALA A 10 9.96 -5.13 -2.90
N ASP A 11 10.57 -5.68 -1.84
CA ASP A 11 9.90 -6.67 -0.99
C ASP A 11 8.89 -5.99 -0.06
N PRO A 12 7.58 -6.23 -0.20
CA PRO A 12 6.55 -5.63 0.66
C PRO A 12 6.70 -6.03 2.13
N VAL A 13 7.36 -7.14 2.44
CA VAL A 13 7.61 -7.54 3.83
C VAL A 13 8.64 -6.61 4.48
N ALA A 14 9.70 -6.28 3.75
CA ALA A 14 10.71 -5.32 4.20
C ALA A 14 10.12 -3.91 4.30
N PHE A 15 9.25 -3.53 3.35
CA PHE A 15 8.50 -2.27 3.40
C PHE A 15 7.65 -2.18 4.68
N ALA A 16 6.84 -3.20 4.97
CA ALA A 16 6.00 -3.24 6.16
C ALA A 16 6.82 -3.19 7.47
N ALA A 17 7.93 -3.94 7.51
CA ALA A 17 8.83 -3.97 8.66
C ALA A 17 9.46 -2.60 8.94
N ALA A 18 9.81 -1.84 7.90
CA ALA A 18 10.31 -0.47 8.05
C ALA A 18 9.28 0.48 8.67
N GLY A 19 7.98 0.25 8.46
CA GLY A 19 6.89 0.95 9.14
C GLY A 19 6.53 0.39 10.51
N GLY A 20 7.32 -0.53 11.06
CA GLY A 20 7.12 -1.15 12.37
C GLY A 20 6.10 -2.29 12.41
N LEU A 21 5.68 -2.82 11.26
CA LEU A 21 4.73 -3.94 11.19
C LEU A 21 5.40 -5.24 10.71
N LYS A 22 5.28 -6.31 11.48
CA LYS A 22 5.68 -7.66 11.06
C LYS A 22 4.50 -8.41 10.45
N LEU A 23 4.53 -8.63 9.13
CA LEU A 23 3.54 -9.47 8.44
C LEU A 23 3.67 -10.94 8.86
N ARG A 24 2.52 -11.60 9.09
CA ARG A 24 2.46 -13.05 9.36
C ARG A 24 2.87 -13.82 8.11
N LEU A 25 3.43 -15.02 8.26
CA LEU A 25 3.96 -15.81 7.12
C LEU A 25 2.96 -15.92 5.96
N TYR A 26 1.70 -16.29 6.24
CA TYR A 26 0.66 -16.39 5.20
C TYR A 26 0.30 -15.06 4.52
N GLN A 27 0.58 -13.91 5.16
CA GLN A 27 0.38 -12.59 4.57
C GLN A 27 1.55 -12.21 3.66
N GLN A 28 2.75 -12.69 3.96
CA GLN A 28 3.97 -12.39 3.20
C GLN A 28 3.86 -12.94 1.78
N ASP A 29 3.43 -14.18 1.64
CA ASP A 29 3.31 -14.82 0.32
C ASP A 29 2.30 -14.09 -0.56
N VAL A 30 1.15 -13.71 0.03
CA VAL A 30 0.13 -12.91 -0.66
C VAL A 30 0.66 -11.53 -1.05
N ALA A 31 1.36 -10.84 -0.14
CA ALA A 31 1.93 -9.52 -0.41
C ALA A 31 2.91 -9.57 -1.58
N ARG A 32 3.85 -10.53 -1.53
CA ARG A 32 4.89 -10.72 -2.55
C ARG A 32 4.30 -11.09 -3.90
N ALA A 33 3.32 -11.99 -3.94
CA ALA A 33 2.67 -12.38 -5.19
C ALA A 33 1.98 -11.19 -5.87
N ILE A 34 1.26 -10.35 -5.11
CA ILE A 34 0.58 -9.17 -5.65
C ILE A 34 1.60 -8.14 -6.14
N VAL A 35 2.59 -7.79 -5.30
CA VAL A 35 3.59 -6.76 -5.65
C VAL A 35 4.45 -7.20 -6.83
N ASP A 36 4.94 -8.45 -6.85
CA ASP A 36 5.70 -8.99 -7.99
C ASP A 36 4.89 -8.93 -9.28
N SER A 37 3.61 -9.34 -9.25
CA SER A 37 2.75 -9.29 -10.44
C SER A 37 2.61 -7.88 -11.01
N VAL A 38 2.51 -6.86 -10.15
CA VAL A 38 2.42 -5.46 -10.57
C VAL A 38 3.76 -4.97 -11.13
N LEU A 39 4.86 -5.17 -10.41
CA LEU A 39 6.20 -4.72 -10.84
C LEU A 39 6.65 -5.39 -12.14
N GLN A 40 6.33 -6.67 -12.30
CA GLN A 40 6.64 -7.46 -13.50
C GLN A 40 5.57 -7.34 -14.59
N ARG A 41 4.53 -6.50 -14.39
CA ARG A 41 3.45 -6.24 -15.36
C ARG A 41 2.78 -7.51 -15.90
N ARG A 42 2.59 -8.52 -15.04
CA ARG A 42 2.09 -9.85 -15.46
C ARG A 42 0.60 -9.89 -15.75
N GLY A 43 -0.16 -8.89 -15.31
CA GLY A 43 -1.62 -8.83 -15.51
C GLY A 43 -2.42 -9.92 -14.78
N LEU A 44 -1.87 -10.51 -13.71
CA LEU A 44 -2.54 -11.58 -12.96
C LEU A 44 -3.71 -11.04 -12.13
N SER A 45 -4.71 -11.89 -11.94
CA SER A 45 -5.84 -11.64 -11.04
C SER A 45 -5.75 -12.57 -9.83
N PHE A 46 -5.90 -12.02 -8.63
CA PHE A 46 -5.78 -12.76 -7.38
C PHE A 46 -7.11 -12.79 -6.62
N VAL A 47 -7.55 -13.98 -6.23
CA VAL A 47 -8.60 -14.18 -5.23
C VAL A 47 -7.96 -14.76 -3.98
N VAL A 48 -7.99 -14.00 -2.89
CA VAL A 48 -7.36 -14.42 -1.63
C VAL A 48 -8.42 -14.65 -0.57
N MET A 49 -8.53 -15.90 -0.11
CA MET A 49 -9.46 -16.27 0.95
C MET A 49 -8.78 -16.19 2.31
N PHE A 50 -9.32 -15.34 3.18
CA PHE A 50 -8.82 -15.17 4.53
C PHE A 50 -9.91 -15.48 5.56
N PRO A 51 -9.59 -16.22 6.64
CA PRO A 51 -10.47 -16.32 7.81
C PRO A 51 -10.79 -14.95 8.40
N ARG A 52 -11.89 -14.87 9.15
CA ARG A 52 -12.22 -13.66 9.92
C ARG A 52 -11.08 -13.34 10.90
N GLN A 53 -10.83 -12.06 11.14
CA GLN A 53 -9.80 -11.57 12.07
C GLN A 53 -8.34 -11.97 11.73
N SER A 54 -8.07 -12.40 10.49
CA SER A 54 -6.70 -12.71 10.01
C SER A 54 -5.78 -11.48 9.80
N GLY A 55 -6.29 -10.27 10.03
CA GLY A 55 -5.55 -9.05 9.67
C GLY A 55 -5.49 -8.78 8.16
N LYS A 56 -6.38 -9.38 7.35
CA LYS A 56 -6.44 -9.15 5.88
C LYS A 56 -6.47 -7.68 5.46
N ASN A 57 -7.19 -6.84 6.20
CA ASN A 57 -7.29 -5.41 5.89
C ASN A 57 -5.97 -4.66 6.20
N GLU A 58 -5.16 -5.17 7.14
CA GLU A 58 -3.84 -4.62 7.42
C GLU A 58 -2.88 -4.95 6.29
N LEU A 59 -2.85 -6.21 5.85
CA LEU A 59 -2.09 -6.62 4.67
C LEU A 59 -2.46 -5.76 3.45
N GLN A 60 -3.75 -5.54 3.22
CA GLN A 60 -4.21 -4.74 2.09
C GLN A 60 -3.65 -3.31 2.12
N ALA A 61 -3.69 -2.63 3.27
CA ALA A 61 -3.12 -1.28 3.40
C ALA A 61 -1.59 -1.24 3.22
N GLN A 62 -0.88 -2.29 3.64
CA GLN A 62 0.57 -2.42 3.43
C GLN A 62 0.91 -2.60 1.95
N VAL A 63 0.18 -3.44 1.23
CA VAL A 63 0.35 -3.63 -0.23
C VAL A 63 0.05 -2.33 -0.98
N GLU A 64 -1.05 -1.66 -0.65
CA GLU A 64 -1.44 -0.37 -1.24
C GLU A 64 -0.34 0.69 -1.05
N ALA A 65 0.15 0.88 0.18
CA ALA A 65 1.20 1.84 0.48
C ALA A 65 2.55 1.47 -0.17
N CYS A 66 2.89 0.18 -0.22
CA CYS A 66 4.12 -0.30 -0.86
C CYS A 66 4.11 -0.01 -2.37
N LEU A 67 3.02 -0.36 -3.06
CA LEU A 67 2.87 -0.08 -4.49
C LEU A 67 2.86 1.43 -4.77
N LEU A 68 2.15 2.21 -3.96
CA LEU A 68 2.12 3.66 -4.09
C LEU A 68 3.53 4.27 -3.93
N ALA A 69 4.35 3.74 -3.02
CA ALA A 69 5.73 4.18 -2.82
C ALA A 69 6.67 3.75 -3.95
N LEU A 70 6.58 2.49 -4.40
CA LEU A 70 7.42 1.97 -5.48
C LEU A 70 7.13 2.67 -6.81
N LEU A 71 5.87 3.03 -7.06
CA LEU A 71 5.43 3.68 -8.29
C LEU A 71 5.37 5.20 -8.18
N ALA A 72 5.82 5.80 -7.08
CA ALA A 72 5.75 7.25 -6.86
C ALA A 72 6.43 8.09 -7.96
N GLY A 73 7.39 7.49 -8.65
CA GLY A 73 8.08 8.08 -9.79
C GLY A 73 7.32 7.99 -11.12
N GLU A 74 6.19 7.28 -11.20
CA GLU A 74 5.38 7.01 -12.40
C GLU A 74 3.99 7.65 -12.28
N ASP A 75 3.33 7.95 -13.41
CA ASP A 75 1.93 8.39 -13.45
C ASP A 75 0.99 7.18 -13.22
N ALA A 76 1.14 6.53 -12.07
CA ALA A 76 0.43 5.30 -11.72
C ALA A 76 -0.83 5.57 -10.88
N GLU A 77 -1.88 4.81 -11.14
CA GLU A 77 -3.16 4.92 -10.45
C GLU A 77 -3.59 3.57 -9.87
N ILE A 78 -3.91 3.55 -8.57
CA ILE A 78 -4.47 2.39 -7.88
C ILE A 78 -5.95 2.69 -7.60
N ILE A 79 -6.86 1.83 -8.05
CA ILE A 79 -8.29 1.97 -7.77
C ILE A 79 -8.69 1.01 -6.66
N LYS A 80 -9.17 1.54 -5.53
CA LYS A 80 -9.65 0.74 -4.41
C LYS A 80 -11.16 0.75 -4.35
N VAL A 81 -11.76 -0.38 -4.69
CA VAL A 81 -13.21 -0.57 -4.57
C VAL A 81 -13.57 -1.17 -3.20
N SER A 82 -14.59 -0.63 -2.54
CA SER A 82 -15.14 -1.17 -1.29
C SER A 82 -16.66 -1.32 -1.41
N PRO A 83 -17.26 -2.37 -0.82
CA PRO A 83 -18.70 -2.63 -0.91
C PRO A 83 -19.60 -1.49 -0.41
N THR A 84 -19.17 -0.72 0.61
CA THR A 84 -19.91 0.44 1.10
C THR A 84 -18.98 1.62 1.41
N TRP A 85 -19.44 2.85 1.13
CA TRP A 85 -18.68 4.06 1.44
C TRP A 85 -18.44 4.22 2.95
N ARG A 86 -19.53 4.19 3.74
CA ARG A 86 -19.49 4.20 5.20
C ARG A 86 -19.89 2.81 5.73
N PRO A 87 -19.18 2.25 6.73
CA PRO A 87 -17.89 2.69 7.30
C PRO A 87 -16.67 2.15 6.54
N GLN A 88 -16.84 1.32 5.51
CA GLN A 88 -15.75 0.48 4.98
C GLN A 88 -14.66 1.29 4.26
N SER A 89 -15.03 2.14 3.29
CA SER A 89 -14.04 2.99 2.59
C SER A 89 -13.32 3.93 3.56
N ILE A 90 -14.05 4.53 4.51
CA ILE A 90 -13.44 5.41 5.52
C ILE A 90 -12.42 4.66 6.38
N ASN A 91 -12.74 3.46 6.84
CA ASN A 91 -11.82 2.65 7.65
C ASN A 91 -10.60 2.19 6.84
N ALA A 92 -10.79 1.89 5.57
CA ALA A 92 -9.70 1.60 4.64
C ALA A 92 -8.78 2.80 4.46
N MET A 93 -9.32 3.98 4.16
CA MET A 93 -8.56 5.23 4.00
C MET A 93 -7.79 5.60 5.27
N ARG A 94 -8.42 5.52 6.45
CA ARG A 94 -7.74 5.78 7.73
C ARG A 94 -6.59 4.81 7.98
N ARG A 95 -6.73 3.55 7.54
CA ARG A 95 -5.68 2.54 7.70
C ARG A 95 -4.52 2.82 6.75
N LEU A 96 -4.80 3.08 5.47
CA LEU A 96 -3.80 3.48 4.50
C LEU A 96 -3.03 4.72 4.97
N GLN A 97 -3.76 5.76 5.40
CA GLN A 97 -3.17 6.98 5.95
C GLN A 97 -2.17 6.68 7.08
N ARG A 98 -2.56 5.81 8.02
CA ARG A 98 -1.67 5.40 9.13
C ARG A 98 -0.40 4.71 8.65
N VAL A 99 -0.48 3.89 7.60
CA VAL A 99 0.71 3.25 7.02
C VAL A 99 1.61 4.30 6.37
N LEU A 100 1.03 5.23 5.60
CA LEU A 100 1.77 6.30 4.92
C LEU A 100 2.46 7.26 5.90
N GLU A 101 1.83 7.55 7.05
CA GLU A 101 2.40 8.41 8.10
C GLU A 101 3.54 7.75 8.86
N ARG A 102 3.49 6.43 9.08
CA ARG A 102 4.47 5.71 9.90
C ARG A 102 5.66 5.18 9.11
N ASN A 103 5.49 4.94 7.82
CA ASN A 103 6.53 4.32 7.03
C ASN A 103 7.59 5.36 6.60
N PRO A 104 8.89 5.17 6.90
CA PRO A 104 9.94 6.14 6.58
C PRO A 104 10.10 6.42 5.08
N TYR A 105 9.63 5.52 4.21
CA TYR A 105 9.67 5.71 2.76
C TYR A 105 8.57 6.63 2.22
N THR A 106 7.53 6.89 3.02
CA THR A 106 6.36 7.68 2.59
C THR A 106 6.09 8.87 3.50
N ALA A 107 6.53 8.81 4.76
CA ALA A 107 6.28 9.84 5.76
C ALA A 107 6.77 11.21 5.29
N GLY A 108 5.93 12.23 5.46
CA GLY A 108 6.22 13.62 5.06
C GLY A 108 6.16 13.90 3.56
N GLN A 109 5.85 12.93 2.71
CA GLN A 109 5.91 13.07 1.25
C GLN A 109 4.58 12.83 0.55
N TRP A 110 3.64 12.17 1.23
CA TRP A 110 2.31 11.92 0.71
C TRP A 110 1.39 13.13 1.00
N THR A 111 0.38 13.31 0.15
CA THR A 111 -0.65 14.34 0.32
C THR A 111 -2.03 13.74 0.15
N LYS A 112 -3.02 14.28 0.85
CA LYS A 112 -4.43 13.94 0.66
C LYS A 112 -5.11 14.94 -0.26
N GLU A 113 -5.80 14.46 -1.29
CA GLU A 113 -6.54 15.29 -2.24
C GLU A 113 -8.03 14.94 -2.19
N ASN A 114 -8.90 15.94 -2.27
CA ASN A 114 -10.37 15.79 -2.29
C ASN A 114 -10.96 14.91 -1.16
N GLY A 115 -10.22 14.68 -0.07
CA GLY A 115 -10.65 13.90 1.08
C GLY A 115 -10.63 12.37 0.90
N TYR A 116 -10.37 11.85 -0.29
CA TYR A 116 -10.33 10.41 -0.56
C TYR A 116 -9.14 9.92 -1.40
N ILE A 117 -8.47 10.82 -2.12
CA ILE A 117 -7.31 10.47 -2.94
C ILE A 117 -6.06 10.61 -2.09
N PHE A 118 -5.17 9.63 -2.14
CA PHE A 118 -3.84 9.71 -1.55
C PHE A 118 -2.80 9.73 -2.67
N ARG A 119 -1.98 10.78 -2.68
CA ARG A 119 -0.91 10.96 -3.69
C ARG A 119 0.45 10.86 -3.04
N LEU A 120 1.39 10.20 -3.71
CA LEU A 120 2.80 10.19 -3.38
C LEU A 120 3.61 10.35 -4.67
N GLY A 121 4.33 11.46 -4.80
CA GLY A 121 4.95 11.84 -6.07
C GLY A 121 3.89 12.00 -7.16
N ARG A 122 4.02 11.19 -8.23
CA ARG A 122 3.11 11.13 -9.38
C ARG A 122 2.04 10.05 -9.26
N ALA A 123 2.20 9.10 -8.33
CA ALA A 123 1.26 8.01 -8.13
C ALA A 123 0.09 8.41 -7.22
N ARG A 124 -1.10 7.88 -7.51
CA ARG A 124 -2.34 8.12 -6.76
C ARG A 124 -3.05 6.81 -6.43
N ILE A 125 -3.75 6.81 -5.31
CA ILE A 125 -4.77 5.80 -4.99
C ILE A 125 -6.10 6.48 -4.68
N PHE A 126 -7.16 5.93 -5.26
CA PHE A 126 -8.54 6.42 -5.22
C PHE A 126 -9.43 5.51 -4.40
#